data_AF-A0A3Q0IJP8-F1
#
_entry.id   AF-A0A3Q0IJP8-F1
#
_cell.length_a   1.000
_cell.length_b   1.000
_cell.length_c   1.000
_cell.angle_alpha   90.00
_cell.angle_beta   90.00
_cell.angle_gamma   90.00
#
_symmetry.space_group_name_H-M   'P 1'
#
loop_
_entity.id
_entity.type
_entity.pdbx_description
1 polymer ?
#
loop_
_entity_poly.entity_id
_entity_poly.type
_entity_poly.pdbx_seq_one_letter_code
_entity_poly.pdbx_strand_id
1 'polypeptide(L)'
;MVHLRAASYPRISKDRDKSRLLIKDSFETGFDLNGSWSKNSSGAFYVLGKISEDTINSLCDGGDVTSHTSRSWSRNASSDKEGKISEDTINSLCDGGDVTSHTSRSWSRNASSIREYLCHKTYLAAEEAFNEWFHYYNSTKPRGPPEINEDAAYSERVLHESRLQQYEEVVAEWTSKLKLYSKTTKSKLYNVLLFPDGGWMVDQFEPEDSDRQKQLQSLRKSVIPKVVSLLYSLLSTMEEHTEILNIADILVSEQNQLYKVYSQSELEDLLNKFADSSTELLKSGLDPWGFPTQA
;
A
#
# COMPACT_ATOMS: atom_id res chain seq x y z
N MET A 1 59.08 -17.38 45.48
CA MET A 1 57.91 -18.23 45.79
C MET A 1 56.76 -17.30 46.18
N VAL A 2 55.88 -16.94 45.23
CA VAL A 2 54.44 -16.68 45.38
C VAL A 2 53.88 -16.53 43.96
N HIS A 3 52.82 -17.28 43.69
CA HIS A 3 52.17 -17.51 42.41
C HIS A 3 51.50 -16.26 41.80
N LEU A 4 51.70 -16.07 40.48
CA LEU A 4 50.80 -15.28 39.64
C LEU A 4 49.56 -16.12 39.30
N ARG A 5 48.41 -15.73 39.85
CA ARG A 5 47.09 -16.29 39.50
C ARG A 5 46.60 -15.66 38.19
N ALA A 6 46.08 -16.52 37.31
CA ALA A 6 45.50 -16.20 36.03
C ALA A 6 44.31 -15.22 36.15
N ALA A 7 44.27 -14.22 35.28
CA ALA A 7 43.09 -13.39 35.04
C ALA A 7 42.04 -14.22 34.29
N SER A 8 40.91 -14.47 34.94
CA SER A 8 39.73 -15.11 34.36
C SER A 8 38.96 -14.08 33.54
N TYR A 9 38.91 -14.26 32.22
CA TYR A 9 38.00 -13.50 31.37
C TYR A 9 36.54 -13.86 31.70
N PRO A 10 35.61 -12.90 31.74
CA PRO A 10 34.20 -13.19 31.95
C PRO A 10 33.61 -13.92 30.74
N ARG A 11 32.96 -15.07 30.99
CA ARG A 11 32.11 -15.78 30.03
C ARG A 11 30.96 -14.85 29.63
N ILE A 12 30.97 -14.41 28.38
CA ILE A 12 29.82 -13.75 27.75
C ILE A 12 28.70 -14.79 27.66
N SER A 13 27.64 -14.54 28.43
CA SER A 13 26.41 -15.32 28.44
C SER A 13 25.77 -15.32 27.06
N LYS A 14 25.50 -16.52 26.52
CA LYS A 14 24.67 -16.75 25.35
C LYS A 14 23.21 -16.38 25.69
N ASP A 15 22.82 -15.13 25.45
CA ASP A 15 21.41 -14.73 25.42
C ASP A 15 21.14 -13.77 24.25
N ARG A 16 21.75 -14.07 23.08
CA ARG A 16 21.56 -13.33 21.81
C ARG A 16 20.48 -13.94 20.89
N ASP A 17 19.87 -15.07 21.28
CA ASP A 17 18.93 -15.80 20.41
C ASP A 17 17.45 -15.45 20.61
N LYS A 18 17.08 -14.65 21.62
CA LYS A 18 15.67 -14.26 21.81
C LYS A 18 15.14 -13.29 20.76
N SER A 19 16.00 -12.45 20.18
CA SER A 19 15.59 -11.48 19.15
C SER A 19 15.48 -12.11 17.75
N ARG A 20 16.05 -13.31 17.54
CA ARG A 20 16.10 -13.99 16.23
C ARG A 20 14.92 -14.94 16.01
N LEU A 21 14.18 -15.27 17.08
CA LEU A 21 13.02 -16.16 17.06
C LEU A 21 11.68 -15.43 16.88
N LEU A 22 11.61 -14.11 17.14
CA LEU A 22 10.34 -13.38 17.09
C LEU A 22 9.82 -13.11 15.66
N ILE A 23 10.66 -13.20 14.63
CA ILE A 23 10.24 -12.96 13.23
C ILE A 23 9.94 -14.27 12.48
N LYS A 24 10.37 -15.43 13.01
CA LYS A 24 10.18 -16.72 12.34
C LYS A 24 8.82 -17.37 12.64
N ASP A 25 8.26 -17.13 13.83
CA ASP A 25 7.12 -17.95 14.31
C ASP A 25 5.74 -17.30 14.10
N SER A 26 5.64 -16.03 13.70
CA SER A 26 4.35 -15.34 13.54
C SER A 26 3.67 -15.53 12.17
N PHE A 27 4.29 -16.24 11.22
CA PHE A 27 3.79 -16.30 9.83
C PHE A 27 3.30 -17.69 9.37
N GLU A 28 3.34 -18.71 10.23
CA GLU A 28 2.90 -20.09 9.87
C GLU A 28 1.46 -20.43 10.25
N THR A 29 0.69 -19.53 10.87
CA THR A 29 -0.69 -19.82 11.25
C THR A 29 -1.67 -18.80 10.68
N GLY A 30 -2.26 -19.16 9.52
CA GLY A 30 -3.62 -18.81 9.17
C GLY A 30 -3.86 -17.50 8.40
N PHE A 31 -3.46 -17.45 7.12
CA PHE A 31 -4.18 -16.64 6.13
C PHE A 31 -4.38 -17.46 4.85
N ASP A 32 -5.58 -18.02 4.72
CA ASP A 32 -5.99 -18.80 3.55
C ASP A 32 -6.33 -17.80 2.42
N LEU A 33 -5.33 -17.39 1.63
CA LEU A 33 -5.50 -16.61 0.39
C LEU A 33 -6.09 -17.46 -0.76
N ASN A 34 -6.96 -18.43 -0.44
CA ASN A 34 -7.63 -19.31 -1.40
C ASN A 34 -8.92 -18.71 -1.99
N GLY A 35 -9.00 -17.38 -2.07
CA GLY A 35 -9.78 -16.70 -3.11
C GLY A 35 -9.00 -16.67 -4.43
N SER A 36 -8.70 -17.85 -4.99
CA SER A 36 -8.20 -18.09 -6.35
C SER A 36 -7.12 -17.11 -6.89
N TRP A 37 -5.89 -17.22 -6.39
CA TRP A 37 -4.71 -16.91 -7.21
C TRP A 37 -4.11 -18.25 -7.66
N SER A 38 -4.63 -18.75 -8.78
CA SER A 38 -4.27 -20.06 -9.35
C SER A 38 -2.76 -20.23 -9.51
N LYS A 39 -2.25 -21.32 -8.93
CA LYS A 39 -0.85 -21.76 -8.94
C LYS A 39 -0.31 -22.21 -10.32
N ASN A 40 -0.98 -21.85 -11.42
CA ASN A 40 -0.49 -22.04 -12.79
C ASN A 40 -0.27 -20.70 -13.49
N SER A 41 0.74 -19.93 -13.08
CA SER A 41 1.23 -18.78 -13.85
C SER A 41 2.72 -18.50 -13.61
N SER A 42 3.54 -19.55 -13.53
CA SER A 42 5.01 -19.42 -13.65
C SER A 42 5.47 -19.20 -15.10
N GLY A 43 4.61 -18.63 -15.94
CA GLY A 43 4.88 -18.33 -17.34
C GLY A 43 3.64 -17.66 -17.94
N ALA A 44 3.84 -16.58 -18.69
CA ALA A 44 2.82 -15.73 -19.32
C ALA A 44 2.21 -14.63 -18.43
N PHE A 45 2.88 -13.49 -18.33
CA PHE A 45 2.25 -12.17 -18.49
C PHE A 45 3.26 -11.18 -19.08
N TYR A 46 3.71 -11.52 -20.30
CA TYR A 46 4.17 -10.54 -21.27
C TYR A 46 3.13 -10.50 -22.40
N VAL A 47 2.96 -9.32 -23.00
CA VAL A 47 2.21 -9.00 -24.23
C VAL A 47 0.75 -8.56 -24.05
N LEU A 48 0.48 -7.29 -24.40
CA LEU A 48 -0.36 -6.79 -25.52
C LEU A 48 -0.40 -5.24 -25.39
N GLY A 49 -0.44 -4.36 -26.39
CA GLY A 49 -0.73 -4.42 -27.81
C GLY A 49 -1.54 -3.15 -28.19
N LYS A 50 -0.99 -2.31 -29.09
CA LYS A 50 -1.45 -0.97 -29.50
C LYS A 50 -2.74 -0.97 -30.35
N ILE A 51 -3.52 0.12 -30.28
CA ILE A 51 -4.63 0.45 -31.22
C ILE A 51 -4.44 1.89 -31.71
N SER A 52 -4.66 2.13 -33.02
CA SER A 52 -4.40 3.39 -33.74
C SER A 52 -5.51 4.44 -33.60
N GLU A 53 -5.14 5.68 -33.91
CA GLU A 53 -5.92 6.92 -33.82
C GLU A 53 -7.30 6.90 -34.52
N ASP A 54 -7.52 6.04 -35.52
CA ASP A 54 -8.78 6.01 -36.28
C ASP A 54 -9.96 5.44 -35.47
N THR A 55 -9.69 4.70 -34.39
CA THR A 55 -10.75 4.17 -33.49
C THR A 55 -11.24 5.23 -32.50
N ILE A 56 -10.42 6.24 -32.20
CA ILE A 56 -10.78 7.34 -31.27
C ILE A 56 -11.90 8.21 -31.88
N ASN A 57 -11.91 8.37 -33.21
CA ASN A 57 -12.92 9.18 -33.90
C ASN A 57 -14.27 8.46 -34.12
N SER A 58 -14.34 7.14 -33.90
CA SER A 58 -15.56 6.34 -34.11
C SER A 58 -16.44 6.22 -32.87
N LEU A 59 -16.02 6.74 -31.71
CA LEU A 59 -16.80 6.72 -30.45
C LEU A 59 -17.76 7.92 -30.31
N CYS A 60 -17.90 8.74 -31.37
CA CYS A 60 -18.89 9.81 -31.48
C CYS A 60 -20.23 9.36 -32.11
N ASP A 61 -20.38 8.09 -32.49
CA ASP A 61 -21.65 7.59 -33.03
C ASP A 61 -22.17 6.43 -32.18
N GLY A 62 -23.43 6.54 -31.77
CA GLY A 62 -24.00 5.85 -30.61
C GLY A 62 -24.16 4.34 -30.75
N GLY A 63 -24.12 3.65 -29.60
CA GLY A 63 -24.54 2.25 -29.51
C GLY A 63 -24.02 1.52 -28.27
N ASP A 64 -24.92 1.36 -27.29
CA ASP A 64 -25.06 0.29 -26.28
C ASP A 64 -23.80 -0.28 -25.56
N VAL A 65 -23.74 -0.11 -24.24
CA VAL A 65 -22.62 -0.57 -23.38
C VAL A 65 -23.11 -1.60 -22.37
N THR A 66 -23.02 -2.87 -22.73
CA THR A 66 -22.94 -3.98 -21.75
C THR A 66 -21.66 -4.77 -21.98
N SER A 67 -20.94 -5.02 -20.88
CA SER A 67 -19.73 -5.86 -20.77
C SER A 67 -18.55 -5.44 -21.65
N HIS A 68 -17.60 -4.64 -21.15
CA HIS A 68 -16.16 -4.68 -21.52
C HIS A 68 -15.36 -3.53 -20.87
N THR A 69 -15.43 -3.31 -19.55
CA THR A 69 -14.65 -2.22 -18.90
C THR A 69 -13.46 -2.68 -18.05
N SER A 70 -13.27 -3.98 -17.78
CA SER A 70 -12.16 -4.44 -16.92
C SER A 70 -10.86 -4.84 -17.64
N ARG A 71 -10.78 -4.82 -18.97
CA ARG A 71 -9.59 -5.30 -19.73
C ARG A 71 -8.74 -4.21 -20.39
N SER A 72 -9.11 -2.94 -20.27
CA SER A 72 -8.56 -1.82 -21.06
C SER A 72 -7.38 -1.09 -20.41
N TRP A 73 -7.30 -1.01 -19.09
CA TRP A 73 -6.34 -0.10 -18.43
C TRP A 73 -4.93 -0.67 -18.25
N SER A 74 -4.76 -1.99 -18.34
CA SER A 74 -3.47 -2.64 -18.05
C SER A 74 -2.42 -2.59 -19.17
N ARG A 75 -2.67 -1.97 -20.34
CA ARG A 75 -1.73 -1.99 -21.48
C ARG A 75 -0.97 -0.68 -21.78
N ASN A 76 -1.33 0.44 -21.14
CA ASN A 76 -0.82 1.76 -21.54
C ASN A 76 0.24 2.38 -20.61
N ALA A 77 0.69 1.66 -19.58
CA ALA A 77 1.65 2.22 -18.61
C ALA A 77 3.12 2.24 -19.07
N SER A 78 3.48 1.70 -20.25
CA SER A 78 4.90 1.39 -20.54
C SER A 78 5.51 1.99 -21.82
N SER A 79 4.99 3.08 -22.41
CA SER A 79 5.77 3.84 -23.40
C SER A 79 5.29 5.30 -23.53
N ASP A 80 5.97 6.19 -22.80
CA ASP A 80 6.50 7.49 -23.24
C ASP A 80 5.66 8.33 -24.22
N LYS A 81 4.37 8.53 -23.95
CA LYS A 81 3.60 9.72 -24.36
C LYS A 81 2.43 9.93 -23.39
N GLU A 82 2.72 10.21 -22.12
CA GLU A 82 1.74 10.91 -21.30
C GLU A 82 1.41 12.22 -22.04
N GLY A 83 0.16 12.34 -22.51
CA GLY A 83 -0.42 13.63 -22.80
C GLY A 83 -0.44 14.42 -21.49
N LYS A 84 0.69 15.05 -21.17
CA LYS A 84 0.81 16.01 -20.07
C LYS A 84 -0.22 17.09 -20.34
N ILE A 85 -1.36 17.02 -19.65
CA ILE A 85 -2.14 18.20 -19.37
C ILE A 85 -1.16 19.10 -18.62
N SER A 86 -0.67 20.14 -19.30
CA SER A 86 0.37 20.99 -18.72
C SER A 86 -0.17 21.62 -17.44
N GLU A 87 0.69 21.81 -16.46
CA GLU A 87 0.37 22.54 -15.23
C GLU A 87 -0.18 23.95 -15.58
N ASP A 88 0.27 24.51 -16.70
CA ASP A 88 -0.23 25.74 -17.33
C ASP A 88 -1.71 25.66 -17.76
N THR A 89 -2.18 24.49 -18.21
CA THR A 89 -3.60 24.28 -18.57
C THR A 89 -4.48 24.32 -17.32
N ILE A 90 -4.01 23.74 -16.21
CA ILE A 90 -4.71 23.78 -14.92
C ILE A 90 -4.75 25.21 -14.39
N ASN A 91 -3.62 25.93 -14.45
CA ASN A 91 -3.54 27.32 -14.00
C ASN A 91 -4.42 28.26 -14.84
N SER A 92 -4.48 28.05 -16.16
CA SER A 92 -5.34 28.81 -17.08
C SER A 92 -6.83 28.59 -16.81
N LEU A 93 -7.25 27.36 -16.44
CA LEU A 93 -8.63 27.07 -16.06
C LEU A 93 -9.05 27.71 -14.73
N CYS A 94 -8.09 28.00 -13.85
CA CYS A 94 -8.32 28.66 -12.57
C CYS A 94 -8.37 30.20 -12.68
N ASP A 95 -7.80 30.79 -13.74
CA ASP A 95 -7.68 32.24 -13.93
C ASP A 95 -8.86 32.81 -14.76
N GLY A 96 -10.06 32.78 -14.18
CA GLY A 96 -11.30 33.27 -14.80
C GLY A 96 -11.74 34.62 -14.25
N GLY A 97 -11.40 35.71 -14.96
CA GLY A 97 -11.93 37.06 -14.70
C GLY A 97 -13.40 37.25 -15.11
N ASP A 98 -14.10 38.07 -14.32
CA ASP A 98 -15.48 38.61 -14.39
C ASP A 98 -16.67 37.61 -14.46
N VAL A 99 -17.54 37.70 -13.44
CA VAL A 99 -18.56 36.69 -13.13
C VAL A 99 -19.90 37.03 -13.77
N THR A 100 -20.24 36.34 -14.85
CA THR A 100 -21.61 36.18 -15.34
C THR A 100 -22.13 34.79 -14.92
N SER A 101 -23.44 34.57 -14.88
CA SER A 101 -24.03 33.27 -14.49
C SER A 101 -23.58 32.10 -15.37
N HIS A 102 -23.23 32.37 -16.65
CA HIS A 102 -22.65 31.39 -17.57
C HIS A 102 -21.18 31.06 -17.25
N THR A 103 -20.39 32.00 -16.72
CA THR A 103 -19.01 31.71 -16.27
C THR A 103 -19.00 30.91 -14.96
N SER A 104 -19.99 31.09 -14.07
CA SER A 104 -20.13 30.31 -12.83
C SER A 104 -20.35 28.80 -13.06
N ARG A 105 -21.19 28.42 -14.04
CA ARG A 105 -21.40 27.01 -14.43
C ARG A 105 -20.20 26.38 -15.14
N SER A 106 -19.51 27.16 -15.98
CA SER A 106 -18.28 26.71 -16.63
C SER A 106 -17.19 26.42 -15.60
N TRP A 107 -17.08 27.27 -14.58
CA TRP A 107 -16.12 27.11 -13.50
C TRP A 107 -16.38 25.87 -12.62
N SER A 108 -17.64 25.60 -12.23
CA SER A 108 -17.97 24.40 -11.44
C SER A 108 -17.63 23.11 -12.20
N ARG A 109 -17.91 23.07 -13.51
CA ARG A 109 -17.53 21.94 -14.37
C ARG A 109 -16.02 21.77 -14.44
N ASN A 110 -15.28 22.85 -14.67
CA ASN A 110 -13.81 22.82 -14.74
C ASN A 110 -13.19 22.40 -13.40
N ALA A 111 -13.71 22.92 -12.29
CA ALA A 111 -13.28 22.56 -10.94
C ALA A 111 -13.52 21.07 -10.65
N SER A 112 -14.68 20.53 -11.01
CA SER A 112 -14.98 19.09 -10.89
C SER A 112 -14.04 18.24 -11.74
N SER A 113 -13.73 18.65 -12.98
CA SER A 113 -12.79 17.93 -13.85
C SER A 113 -11.35 17.95 -13.33
N ILE A 114 -10.87 19.10 -12.84
CA ILE A 114 -9.54 19.22 -12.21
C ILE A 114 -9.47 18.33 -10.98
N ARG A 115 -10.51 18.38 -10.15
CA ARG A 115 -10.61 17.56 -8.94
C ARG A 115 -10.59 16.06 -9.25
N GLU A 116 -11.34 15.64 -10.25
CA GLU A 116 -11.37 14.25 -10.73
C GLU A 116 -9.99 13.81 -11.24
N TYR A 117 -9.31 14.64 -12.03
CA TYR A 117 -7.93 14.39 -12.46
C TYR A 117 -6.97 14.21 -11.27
N LEU A 118 -7.05 15.07 -10.25
CA LEU A 118 -6.24 14.95 -9.04
C LEU A 118 -6.56 13.67 -8.26
N CYS A 119 -7.82 13.25 -8.21
CA CYS A 119 -8.21 11.97 -7.62
C CYS A 119 -7.56 10.79 -8.37
N HIS A 120 -7.56 10.80 -9.69
CA HIS A 120 -6.86 9.77 -10.47
C HIS A 120 -5.34 9.78 -10.24
N LYS A 121 -4.72 10.96 -10.28
CA LYS A 121 -3.28 11.12 -10.07
C LYS A 121 -2.85 10.62 -8.69
N THR A 122 -3.62 10.93 -7.65
CA THR A 122 -3.33 10.47 -6.28
C THR A 122 -3.46 8.96 -6.14
N TYR A 123 -4.47 8.36 -6.75
CA TYR A 123 -4.65 6.91 -6.75
C TYR A 123 -3.52 6.17 -7.50
N LEU A 124 -3.16 6.62 -8.71
CA LEU A 124 -2.07 6.02 -9.48
C LEU A 124 -0.74 6.09 -8.73
N ALA A 125 -0.43 7.25 -8.12
CA ALA A 125 0.76 7.40 -7.30
C ALA A 125 0.78 6.46 -6.08
N ALA A 126 -0.39 6.11 -5.53
CA ALA A 126 -0.50 5.15 -4.44
C ALA A 126 -0.26 3.71 -4.91
N GLU A 127 -0.80 3.32 -6.07
CA GLU A 127 -0.53 2.00 -6.66
C GLU A 127 0.95 1.82 -7.03
N GLU A 128 1.57 2.83 -7.64
CA GLU A 128 3.00 2.81 -7.99
C GLU A 128 3.87 2.65 -6.74
N ALA A 129 3.62 3.45 -5.70
CA ALA A 129 4.36 3.36 -4.45
C ALA A 129 4.16 2.01 -3.76
N PHE A 130 2.97 1.42 -3.82
CA PHE A 130 2.73 0.08 -3.28
C PHE A 130 3.46 -1.00 -4.08
N ASN A 131 3.42 -0.93 -5.41
CA ASN A 131 4.11 -1.88 -6.27
C ASN A 131 5.62 -1.83 -6.09
N GLU A 132 6.21 -0.63 -5.94
CA GLU A 132 7.64 -0.47 -5.65
C GLU A 132 8.00 -1.10 -4.30
N TRP A 133 7.23 -0.79 -3.25
CA TRP A 133 7.41 -1.39 -1.92
C TRP A 133 7.29 -2.92 -1.96
N PHE A 134 6.24 -3.44 -2.61
CA PHE A 134 5.96 -4.86 -2.70
C PHE A 134 7.05 -5.61 -3.47
N HIS A 135 7.52 -5.04 -4.58
CA HIS A 135 8.63 -5.60 -5.34
C HIS A 135 9.93 -5.56 -4.52
N TYR A 136 10.21 -4.47 -3.82
CA TYR A 136 11.37 -4.38 -2.96
C TYR A 136 11.34 -5.45 -1.85
N TYR A 137 10.20 -5.58 -1.18
CA TYR A 137 10.02 -6.56 -0.10
C TYR A 137 10.24 -8.00 -0.58
N ASN A 138 9.63 -8.39 -1.71
CA ASN A 138 9.67 -9.77 -2.18
C ASN A 138 10.96 -10.14 -2.93
N SER A 139 11.53 -9.22 -3.70
CA SER A 139 12.66 -9.51 -4.59
C SER A 139 14.02 -9.29 -3.93
N THR A 140 14.11 -8.44 -2.91
CA THR A 140 15.42 -7.99 -2.36
C THR A 140 15.72 -8.49 -0.96
N LYS A 141 14.84 -9.29 -0.36
CA LYS A 141 15.02 -9.83 1.01
C LYS A 141 16.35 -10.61 1.12
N PRO A 142 17.30 -10.16 1.96
CA PRO A 142 18.61 -10.79 2.08
C PRO A 142 18.48 -12.22 2.60
N ARG A 143 19.19 -13.16 1.96
CA ARG A 143 19.28 -14.55 2.40
C ARG A 143 20.46 -14.73 3.34
N GLY A 144 20.24 -15.43 4.44
CA GLY A 144 21.30 -15.72 5.41
C GLY A 144 22.40 -16.57 4.78
N PRO A 145 23.65 -16.45 5.29
CA PRO A 145 24.73 -17.35 4.89
C PRO A 145 24.37 -18.80 5.27
N PRO A 146 24.88 -19.79 4.52
CA PRO A 146 24.62 -21.19 4.81
C PRO A 146 25.23 -21.58 6.16
N GLU A 147 24.52 -22.44 6.89
CA GLU A 147 24.98 -22.99 8.16
C GLU A 147 26.25 -23.82 7.94
N ILE A 148 27.19 -23.71 8.89
CA ILE A 148 28.42 -24.51 8.93
C ILE A 148 28.26 -25.69 9.88
N ASN A 149 28.94 -26.80 9.59
CA ASN A 149 28.95 -27.97 10.47
C ASN A 149 29.65 -27.66 11.80
N GLU A 150 29.23 -28.28 12.90
CA GLU A 150 29.87 -28.14 14.21
C GLU A 150 31.34 -28.59 14.19
N ASP A 151 31.70 -29.55 13.34
CA ASP A 151 33.08 -30.03 13.15
C ASP A 151 33.90 -29.18 12.17
N ALA A 152 33.37 -28.04 11.70
CA ALA A 152 34.03 -27.16 10.75
C ALA A 152 35.39 -26.66 11.25
N ALA A 153 36.35 -26.55 10.33
CA ALA A 153 37.70 -26.09 10.61
C ALA A 153 37.69 -24.64 11.16
N TYR A 154 38.70 -24.28 11.96
CA TYR A 154 38.78 -22.94 12.56
C TYR A 154 38.70 -21.81 11.52
N SER A 155 39.40 -21.95 10.38
CA SER A 155 39.36 -20.98 9.29
C SER A 155 37.96 -20.83 8.68
N GLU A 156 37.21 -21.92 8.56
CA GLU A 156 35.83 -21.93 8.06
C GLU A 156 34.89 -21.21 9.03
N ARG A 157 35.08 -21.40 10.34
CA ARG A 157 34.33 -20.68 11.38
C ARG A 157 34.58 -19.18 11.33
N VAL A 158 35.83 -18.75 11.18
CA VAL A 158 36.19 -17.33 11.02
C VAL A 158 35.58 -16.72 9.76
N LEU A 159 35.60 -17.45 8.63
CA LEU A 159 34.94 -17.01 7.39
C LEU A 159 33.42 -16.93 7.53
N HIS A 160 32.80 -17.85 8.27
CA HIS A 160 31.37 -17.80 8.57
C HIS A 160 31.01 -16.61 9.45
N GLU A 161 31.80 -16.31 10.47
CA GLU A 161 31.63 -15.11 11.30
C GLU A 161 31.72 -13.82 10.47
N SER A 162 32.70 -13.72 9.58
CA SER A 162 32.81 -12.57 8.66
C SER A 162 31.59 -12.45 7.73
N ARG A 163 31.08 -13.57 7.19
CA ARG A 163 29.87 -13.59 6.36
C ARG A 163 28.62 -13.20 7.14
N LEU A 164 28.53 -13.57 8.42
CA LEU A 164 27.43 -13.15 9.29
C LEU A 164 27.46 -11.64 9.53
N GLN A 165 28.63 -11.06 9.78
CA GLN A 165 28.77 -9.61 9.93
C GLN A 165 28.32 -8.86 8.66
N GLN A 166 28.77 -9.30 7.49
CA GLN A 166 28.32 -8.73 6.21
C GLN A 166 26.81 -8.88 5.99
N TYR A 167 26.24 -10.03 6.37
CA TYR A 167 24.81 -10.27 6.29
C TYR A 167 24.02 -9.32 7.20
N GLU A 168 24.48 -9.10 8.43
CA GLU A 168 23.86 -8.15 9.37
C GLU A 168 23.85 -6.72 8.82
N GLU A 169 24.95 -6.28 8.20
CA GLU A 169 25.03 -4.97 7.54
C GLU A 169 24.02 -4.84 6.39
N VAL A 170 23.97 -5.84 5.51
CA VAL A 170 23.02 -5.86 4.37
C VAL A 170 21.57 -5.90 4.84
N VAL A 171 21.25 -6.66 5.90
CA VAL A 171 19.91 -6.70 6.50
C VAL A 171 19.55 -5.35 7.11
N ALA A 172 20.48 -4.68 7.78
CA ALA A 172 20.25 -3.37 8.37
C ALA A 172 19.96 -2.30 7.29
N GLU A 173 20.71 -2.30 6.19
CA GLU A 173 20.47 -1.43 5.05
C GLU A 173 19.11 -1.73 4.40
N TRP A 174 18.83 -3.01 4.13
CA TRP A 174 17.57 -3.45 3.54
C TRP A 174 16.37 -3.04 4.39
N THR A 175 16.44 -3.26 5.70
CA THR A 175 15.37 -2.89 6.64
C THR A 175 15.16 -1.38 6.67
N SER A 176 16.25 -0.60 6.64
CA SER A 176 16.18 0.86 6.63
C SER A 176 15.49 1.38 5.37
N LYS A 177 15.82 0.82 4.20
CA LYS A 177 15.18 1.18 2.93
C LYS A 177 13.74 0.70 2.86
N LEU A 178 13.43 -0.48 3.38
CA LEU A 178 12.06 -1.00 3.48
C LEU A 178 11.17 -0.05 4.30
N LYS A 179 11.67 0.46 5.43
CA LYS A 179 10.96 1.46 6.25
C LYS A 179 10.69 2.75 5.48
N LEU A 180 11.64 3.23 4.69
CA LEU A 180 11.46 4.42 3.85
C LEU A 180 10.36 4.21 2.79
N TYR A 181 10.38 3.09 2.09
CA TYR A 181 9.32 2.74 1.14
C TYR A 181 7.98 2.63 1.83
N SER A 182 7.90 1.90 2.95
CA SER A 182 6.66 1.72 3.71
C SER A 182 6.06 3.05 4.15
N LYS A 183 6.87 3.99 4.64
CA LYS A 183 6.41 5.34 5.00
C LYS A 183 5.84 6.10 3.80
N THR A 184 6.52 6.01 2.65
CA THR A 184 6.11 6.69 1.42
C THR A 184 4.79 6.11 0.90
N THR A 185 4.69 4.78 0.81
CA THR A 185 3.49 4.06 0.40
C THR A 185 2.32 4.34 1.33
N LYS A 186 2.54 4.29 2.66
CA LYS A 186 1.54 4.64 3.68
C LYS A 186 0.97 6.04 3.45
N SER A 187 1.84 7.03 3.26
CA SER A 187 1.41 8.41 2.98
C SER A 187 0.58 8.51 1.69
N LYS A 188 0.99 7.84 0.60
CA LYS A 188 0.24 7.89 -0.65
C LYS A 188 -1.12 7.20 -0.56
N LEU A 189 -1.22 6.06 0.14
CA LEU A 189 -2.49 5.37 0.39
C LEU A 189 -3.42 6.25 1.25
N TYR A 190 -2.91 6.87 2.31
CA TYR A 190 -3.71 7.79 3.12
C TYR A 190 -4.17 9.03 2.34
N ASN A 191 -3.40 9.56 1.40
CA ASN A 191 -3.84 10.68 0.57
C ASN A 191 -5.10 10.36 -0.26
N VAL A 192 -5.31 9.07 -0.60
CA VAL A 192 -6.55 8.64 -1.27
C VAL A 192 -7.70 8.55 -0.27
N LEU A 193 -7.48 7.95 0.90
CA LEU A 193 -8.52 7.77 1.92
C LEU A 193 -8.96 9.09 2.58
N LEU A 194 -8.01 10.00 2.77
CA LEU A 194 -8.16 11.30 3.42
C LEU A 194 -8.08 12.45 2.41
N PHE A 195 -8.52 12.20 1.16
CA PHE A 195 -8.53 13.23 0.15
C PHE A 195 -9.35 14.44 0.64
N PRO A 196 -8.85 15.68 0.52
CA PRO A 196 -9.51 16.86 1.10
C PRO A 196 -10.92 17.10 0.56
N ASP A 197 -11.66 17.98 1.24
CA ASP A 197 -12.92 18.57 0.77
C ASP A 197 -13.97 17.56 0.28
N GLY A 198 -14.36 16.63 1.17
CA GLY A 198 -15.42 15.65 0.93
C GLY A 198 -14.95 14.30 0.39
N GLY A 199 -13.65 14.10 0.22
CA GLY A 199 -13.08 12.78 -0.11
C GLY A 199 -12.82 12.53 -1.59
N TRP A 200 -12.31 11.33 -1.88
CA TRP A 200 -11.85 10.95 -3.22
C TRP A 200 -13.01 10.68 -4.18
N MET A 201 -12.99 11.25 -5.39
CA MET A 201 -14.07 11.12 -6.39
C MET A 201 -15.45 11.58 -5.89
N VAL A 202 -15.47 12.70 -5.16
CA VAL A 202 -16.70 13.38 -4.72
C VAL A 202 -16.67 14.80 -5.27
N ASP A 203 -17.70 15.18 -6.03
CA ASP A 203 -17.84 16.55 -6.51
C ASP A 203 -18.23 17.48 -5.35
N GLN A 204 -17.69 18.71 -5.39
CA GLN A 204 -18.05 19.76 -4.42
C GLN A 204 -19.32 20.51 -4.81
N PHE A 205 -19.69 20.45 -6.10
CA PHE A 205 -20.84 21.13 -6.65
C PHE A 205 -21.89 20.12 -7.06
N GLU A 206 -23.13 20.60 -7.10
CA GLU A 206 -24.27 19.76 -7.42
C GLU A 206 -24.13 19.18 -8.84
N PRO A 207 -24.25 17.85 -8.99
CA PRO A 207 -23.98 17.21 -10.26
C PRO A 207 -25.07 17.52 -11.27
N GLU A 208 -24.68 18.03 -12.43
CA GLU A 208 -25.61 18.23 -13.55
C GLU A 208 -26.00 16.90 -14.22
N ASP A 209 -25.15 15.86 -14.09
CA ASP A 209 -25.30 14.57 -14.74
C ASP A 209 -25.37 13.41 -13.74
N SER A 210 -26.53 12.73 -13.73
CA SER A 210 -26.80 11.59 -12.84
C SER A 210 -25.97 10.35 -13.18
N ASP A 211 -25.54 10.16 -14.43
CA ASP A 211 -24.79 8.98 -14.84
C ASP A 211 -23.31 9.11 -14.47
N ARG A 212 -22.73 10.31 -14.61
CA ARG A 212 -21.39 10.60 -14.10
C ARG A 212 -21.31 10.34 -12.59
N GLN A 213 -22.30 10.77 -11.81
CA GLN A 213 -22.34 10.50 -10.37
C GLN A 213 -22.34 9.00 -10.05
N LYS A 214 -23.14 8.20 -10.78
CA LYS A 214 -23.13 6.74 -10.62
C LYS A 214 -21.76 6.15 -10.93
N GLN A 215 -21.06 6.66 -11.94
CA GLN A 215 -19.70 6.22 -12.27
C GLN A 215 -18.70 6.54 -11.14
N LEU A 216 -18.71 7.77 -10.61
CA LEU A 216 -17.86 8.17 -9.50
C LEU A 216 -18.10 7.31 -8.25
N GLN A 217 -19.38 7.05 -7.93
CA GLN A 217 -19.75 6.18 -6.81
C GLN A 217 -19.32 4.72 -7.04
N SER A 218 -19.44 4.21 -8.27
CA SER A 218 -18.96 2.87 -8.63
C SER A 218 -17.45 2.74 -8.44
N LEU A 219 -16.69 3.76 -8.88
CA LEU A 219 -15.25 3.82 -8.67
C LEU A 219 -14.91 3.83 -7.18
N ARG A 220 -15.60 4.64 -6.37
CA ARG A 220 -15.41 4.66 -4.90
C ARG A 220 -15.62 3.29 -4.27
N LYS A 221 -16.71 2.60 -4.63
CA LYS A 221 -17.03 1.25 -4.14
C LYS A 221 -15.99 0.19 -4.51
N SER A 222 -15.22 0.40 -5.59
CA SER A 222 -14.15 -0.54 -5.98
C SER A 222 -12.78 -0.14 -5.42
N VAL A 223 -12.43 1.14 -5.53
CA VAL A 223 -11.08 1.64 -5.23
C VAL A 223 -10.84 1.80 -3.74
N ILE A 224 -11.80 2.32 -2.96
CA ILE A 224 -11.60 2.53 -1.52
C ILE A 224 -11.36 1.19 -0.81
N PRO A 225 -12.19 0.13 -1.01
CA PRO A 225 -11.92 -1.17 -0.41
C PRO A 225 -10.57 -1.75 -0.81
N LYS A 226 -10.16 -1.58 -2.08
CA LYS A 226 -8.85 -1.99 -2.56
C LYS A 226 -7.72 -1.26 -1.83
N VAL A 227 -7.77 0.07 -1.75
CA VAL A 227 -6.74 0.90 -1.09
C VAL A 227 -6.62 0.54 0.40
N VAL A 228 -7.75 0.34 1.09
CA VAL A 228 -7.75 -0.09 2.49
C VAL A 228 -7.14 -1.48 2.65
N SER A 229 -7.42 -2.41 1.73
CA SER A 229 -6.80 -3.74 1.73
C SER A 229 -5.28 -3.68 1.50
N LEU A 230 -4.82 -2.83 0.59
CA LEU A 230 -3.39 -2.59 0.36
C LEU A 230 -2.72 -1.99 1.60
N LEU A 231 -3.36 -1.00 2.23
CA LEU A 231 -2.86 -0.39 3.46
C LEU A 231 -2.80 -1.38 4.62
N TYR A 232 -3.85 -2.18 4.83
CA TYR A 232 -3.87 -3.25 5.82
C TYR A 232 -2.71 -4.23 5.60
N SER A 233 -2.51 -4.68 4.35
CA SER A 233 -1.44 -5.62 4.00
C SER A 233 -0.04 -5.06 4.27
N LEU A 234 0.16 -3.78 3.96
CA LEU A 234 1.39 -3.04 4.28
C LEU A 234 1.63 -2.99 5.79
N LEU A 235 0.65 -2.51 6.56
CA LEU A 235 0.79 -2.34 8.02
C LEU A 235 0.94 -3.67 8.75
N SER A 236 0.22 -4.70 8.31
CA SER A 236 0.35 -6.06 8.85
C SER A 236 1.74 -6.64 8.60
N THR A 237 2.32 -6.40 7.41
CA THR A 237 3.70 -6.82 7.10
C THR A 237 4.73 -6.08 7.95
N MET A 238 4.46 -4.84 8.34
CA MET A 238 5.34 -4.03 9.18
C MET A 238 5.05 -4.18 10.67
N GLU A 239 4.10 -5.06 11.05
CA GLU A 239 3.65 -5.29 12.43
C GLU A 239 3.17 -4.00 13.13
N GLU A 240 2.68 -3.02 12.36
CA GLU A 240 2.14 -1.74 12.87
C GLU A 240 0.66 -1.90 13.29
N HIS A 241 0.38 -2.76 14.28
CA HIS A 241 -0.99 -3.13 14.68
C HIS A 241 -1.83 -1.96 15.22
N THR A 242 -1.19 -0.98 15.89
CA THR A 242 -1.89 0.23 16.37
C THR A 242 -2.41 1.10 15.22
N GLU A 243 -1.64 1.19 14.14
CA GLU A 243 -2.03 1.93 12.93
C GLU A 243 -3.12 1.20 12.16
N ILE A 244 -3.16 -0.14 12.21
CA ILE A 244 -4.27 -0.91 11.63
C ILE A 244 -5.59 -0.51 12.29
N LEU A 245 -5.61 -0.33 13.62
CA LEU A 245 -6.82 0.07 14.33
C LEU A 245 -7.20 1.53 14.05
N ASN A 246 -6.23 2.42 13.81
CA ASN A 246 -6.49 3.78 13.37
C ASN A 246 -7.22 3.85 12.01
N ILE A 247 -7.13 2.80 11.16
CA ILE A 247 -7.96 2.71 9.95
C ILE A 247 -9.44 2.66 10.30
N ALA A 248 -9.83 2.02 11.41
CA ALA A 248 -11.22 1.96 11.85
C ALA A 248 -11.80 3.36 12.10
N ASP A 249 -11.03 4.20 12.79
CA ASP A 249 -11.41 5.59 13.06
C ASP A 249 -11.56 6.40 11.76
N ILE A 250 -10.65 6.20 10.81
CA ILE A 250 -10.71 6.84 9.48
C ILE A 250 -11.94 6.38 8.69
N LEU A 251 -12.29 5.09 8.77
CA LEU A 251 -13.43 4.53 8.04
C LEU A 251 -14.76 5.06 8.54
N VAL A 252 -14.93 5.16 9.85
CA VAL A 252 -16.16 5.61 10.51
C VAL A 252 -16.27 7.14 10.54
N SER A 253 -15.17 7.86 10.25
CA SER A 253 -15.17 9.33 10.21
C SER A 253 -16.25 9.91 9.29
N GLU A 254 -17.09 10.77 9.86
CA GLU A 254 -18.13 11.51 9.13
C GLU A 254 -17.57 12.53 8.13
N GLN A 255 -16.27 12.85 8.22
CA GLN A 255 -15.63 13.76 7.28
C GLN A 255 -15.55 13.16 5.88
N ASN A 256 -15.25 11.86 5.77
CA ASN A 256 -15.01 11.17 4.50
C ASN A 256 -16.06 10.09 4.19
N GLN A 257 -16.82 9.67 5.22
CA GLN A 257 -17.93 8.72 5.15
C GLN A 257 -17.57 7.44 4.37
N LEU A 258 -16.35 6.94 4.58
CA LEU A 258 -15.82 5.80 3.82
C LEU A 258 -16.63 4.53 4.08
N TYR A 259 -17.17 4.36 5.30
CA TYR A 259 -18.04 3.23 5.64
C TYR A 259 -19.24 3.03 4.67
N LYS A 260 -19.73 4.10 4.02
CA LYS A 260 -20.87 4.03 3.09
C LYS A 260 -20.54 3.33 1.77
N VAL A 261 -19.27 3.18 1.44
CA VAL A 261 -18.84 2.53 0.19
C VAL A 261 -18.77 1.01 0.32
N TYR A 262 -18.82 0.50 1.54
CA TYR A 262 -18.78 -0.92 1.85
C TYR A 262 -20.18 -1.51 1.96
N SER A 263 -20.31 -2.77 1.58
CA SER A 263 -21.42 -3.62 1.99
C SER A 263 -21.24 -4.10 3.44
N GLN A 264 -22.32 -4.59 4.04
CA GLN A 264 -22.29 -5.11 5.40
C GLN A 264 -21.28 -6.25 5.57
N SER A 265 -21.22 -7.18 4.61
CA SER A 265 -20.27 -8.30 4.66
C SER A 265 -18.81 -7.84 4.56
N GLU A 266 -18.52 -6.85 3.72
CA GLU A 266 -17.14 -6.33 3.60
C GLU A 266 -16.70 -5.59 4.86
N LEU A 267 -17.63 -4.91 5.57
CA LEU A 267 -17.34 -4.32 6.88
C LEU A 267 -17.09 -5.38 7.95
N GLU A 268 -17.86 -6.47 7.95
CA GLU A 268 -17.65 -7.60 8.87
C GLU A 268 -16.27 -8.24 8.67
N ASP A 269 -15.88 -8.51 7.42
CA ASP A 269 -14.55 -9.03 7.09
C ASP A 269 -13.42 -8.10 7.57
N LEU A 270 -13.64 -6.79 7.48
CA LEU A 270 -12.67 -5.78 7.88
C LEU A 270 -12.60 -5.64 9.41
N LEU A 271 -13.72 -5.77 10.12
CA LEU A 271 -13.75 -5.82 11.58
C LEU A 271 -13.04 -7.07 12.11
N ASN A 272 -13.18 -8.22 11.45
CA ASN A 272 -12.45 -9.44 11.81
C ASN A 272 -10.94 -9.22 11.72
N LYS A 273 -10.45 -8.56 10.66
CA LYS A 273 -9.04 -8.18 10.52
C LYS A 273 -8.53 -7.25 11.63
N PHE A 274 -9.38 -6.33 12.08
CA PHE A 274 -9.05 -5.46 13.21
C PHE A 274 -9.01 -6.24 14.53
N ALA A 275 -9.94 -7.17 14.74
CA ALA A 275 -9.94 -8.04 15.90
C ALA A 275 -8.68 -8.92 15.97
N ASP A 276 -8.20 -9.42 14.82
CA ASP A 276 -6.93 -10.14 14.74
C ASP A 276 -5.76 -9.24 15.19
N SER A 277 -5.72 -7.99 14.73
CA SER A 277 -4.67 -7.03 15.11
C SER A 277 -4.74 -6.64 16.59
N SER A 278 -5.94 -6.46 17.14
CA SER A 278 -6.16 -6.26 18.58
C SER A 278 -5.67 -7.47 19.40
N THR A 279 -5.83 -8.68 18.88
CA THR A 279 -5.34 -9.91 19.54
C THR A 279 -3.81 -9.95 19.59
N GLU A 280 -3.13 -9.52 18.53
CA GLU A 280 -1.66 -9.38 18.54
C GLU A 280 -1.18 -8.33 19.55
N LEU A 281 -1.90 -7.20 19.69
CA LEU A 281 -1.60 -6.20 20.72
C LEU A 281 -1.74 -6.76 22.13
N LEU A 282 -2.80 -7.54 22.39
CA LEU A 282 -2.99 -8.22 23.68
C LEU A 282 -1.87 -9.22 24.00
N LYS A 283 -1.39 -9.97 23.00
CA LYS A 283 -0.23 -10.88 23.17
C LYS A 283 1.05 -10.11 23.54
N SER A 284 1.18 -8.86 23.07
CA SER A 284 2.30 -7.97 23.42
C SER A 284 2.18 -7.30 24.80
N GLY A 285 1.10 -7.54 25.54
CA GLY A 285 0.85 -6.97 26.87
C GLY A 285 0.26 -5.56 26.86
N LEU A 286 -0.16 -5.06 25.70
CA LEU A 286 -0.91 -3.81 25.55
C LEU A 286 -2.42 -4.09 25.66
N ASP A 287 -3.21 -3.03 25.79
CA ASP A 287 -4.65 -3.15 25.62
C ASP A 287 -5.03 -3.37 24.13
N PRO A 288 -6.29 -3.69 23.80
CA PRO A 288 -6.66 -3.99 22.42
C PRO A 288 -6.59 -2.79 21.44
N TRP A 289 -6.27 -1.58 21.92
CA TRP A 289 -6.07 -0.36 21.13
C TRP A 289 -4.59 0.06 21.08
N GLY A 290 -3.71 -0.66 21.78
CA GLY A 290 -2.27 -0.44 21.79
C GLY A 290 -1.78 0.48 22.91
N PHE A 291 -2.61 0.81 23.89
CA PHE A 291 -2.19 1.56 25.07
C PHE A 291 -1.62 0.64 26.15
N PRO A 292 -0.69 1.14 26.98
CA PRO A 292 -0.21 0.39 28.13
C PRO A 292 -1.37 0.08 29.08
N THR A 293 -1.50 -1.18 29.50
CA THR A 293 -2.46 -1.57 30.53
C THR A 293 -2.09 -0.88 31.84
N GLN A 294 -2.99 -0.04 32.38
CA GLN A 294 -2.79 0.56 33.70
C GLN A 294 -2.85 -0.55 34.74
N ALA A 295 -1.74 -0.76 35.45
CA ALA A 295 -1.64 -1.65 36.60
C ALA A 295 -2.26 -1.02 37.86
#